data_AF-A0A3P3XQ21-F1
#
_entry.id   AF-A0A3P3XQ21-F1
#
_cell.length_a   1.000
_cell.length_b   1.000
_cell.length_c   1.000
_cell.angle_alpha   90.00
_cell.angle_beta   90.00
_cell.angle_gamma   90.00
#
_symmetry.space_group_name_H-M   'P 1'
#
loop_
_entity.id
_entity.type
_entity.pdbx_description
1 polymer ?
#
loop_
_entity_poly.entity_id
_entity_poly.type
_entity_poly.pdbx_seq_one_letter_code
_entity_poly.pdbx_strand_id
1 'polypeptide(L)'
;MNVMRREKFGLVSPLNHWNRKAYISFCLAFSAMSILLVFYACSTSSAVLPPPHPSGQTSTFNRADFEHALAGRNLDVLASYSSKDSGSLGANLNSADREKAARRYEALRQELLLIPASQAALAPDLPSLAALLAKPEARHFTSFERAKLDSALARYAAVESPASKYRTGIVDPRISRITKTQLSNAARDPGHNLKAIVNALLSGESDPFLRIKLIHDWIADTVTYDVSMLSKNSVTGQQDLASVLASRRAVCSGYARLFEKMAELAGFEVKTVNGYTKGLGGDFAFDVRNSHAWNMVRIGDLWYFIDTTFDAGAFDSDGGSAQYHKRYSTDYLFPSPFQLRFTHFPDNALYQLSVTPTDKEDFKSRVLVSPEFFKNGLTVQRMPGATASLSSFAYLQKTSGLFSLDIEATEKMLVDASLFDAKGKELERYTFASHISPTSWRLIFAPPSTGRFKARIFAGPENPGNADSSPSILAGVLQFELEMSSAGSKASASARSANPPFPKIYGRYHEPAGELLESPLDGSLAKGSTTHFFYHSKSKYVSIIYDNTFVPLKRGADGSFSIDFKVPATSAIKLGVSEDNVRYSIVLAWDVR
;
A
#
# COMPACT_ATOMS: atom_id res chain seq x y z
N MET A 1 -9.26 -10.37 -36.29
CA MET A 1 -10.61 -10.22 -36.88
C MET A 1 -11.03 -8.77 -36.71
N ASN A 2 -11.38 -8.12 -37.81
CA ASN A 2 -11.68 -6.69 -37.92
C ASN A 2 -13.17 -6.41 -37.65
N VAL A 3 -13.43 -5.26 -37.01
CA VAL A 3 -14.54 -4.30 -37.21
C VAL A 3 -15.99 -4.76 -37.02
N MET A 4 -16.71 -4.12 -36.08
CA MET A 4 -18.02 -3.45 -36.29
C MET A 4 -18.31 -2.52 -35.08
N ARG A 5 -18.08 -1.21 -35.22
CA ARG A 5 -19.04 -0.12 -35.50
C ARG A 5 -20.14 0.11 -34.45
N ARG A 6 -20.03 1.27 -33.80
CA ARG A 6 -21.13 2.04 -33.19
C ARG A 6 -22.09 2.52 -34.27
N GLU A 7 -23.38 2.54 -33.96
CA GLU A 7 -24.33 3.55 -34.46
C GLU A 7 -25.46 3.78 -33.44
N LYS A 8 -25.86 5.05 -33.33
CA LYS A 8 -26.89 5.62 -32.45
C LYS A 8 -28.20 5.86 -33.23
N PHE A 9 -29.23 6.26 -32.46
CA PHE A 9 -30.54 6.83 -32.80
C PHE A 9 -31.69 5.79 -32.79
N GLY A 10 -32.83 6.02 -32.14
CA GLY A 10 -33.36 7.13 -31.37
C GLY A 10 -34.89 6.98 -31.18
N LEU A 11 -35.45 7.75 -30.23
CA LEU A 11 -36.89 8.08 -30.00
C LEU A 11 -37.71 6.98 -29.29
N VAL A 12 -38.55 7.22 -28.28
CA VAL A 12 -39.47 8.35 -27.98
C VAL A 12 -39.72 8.47 -26.46
N SER A 13 -39.79 9.70 -25.95
CA SER A 13 -40.62 10.10 -24.80
C SER A 13 -41.11 11.53 -25.05
N PRO A 14 -42.33 11.92 -24.62
CA PRO A 14 -42.56 13.34 -24.38
C PRO A 14 -43.36 13.65 -23.09
N LEU A 15 -43.25 14.92 -22.70
CA LEU A 15 -44.07 15.71 -21.74
C LEU A 15 -43.63 15.59 -20.26
N ASN A 16 -43.43 16.64 -19.46
CA ASN A 16 -43.72 18.07 -19.61
C ASN A 16 -42.87 18.93 -18.64
N HIS A 17 -42.59 20.17 -19.05
CA HIS A 17 -42.07 21.31 -18.26
C HIS A 17 -43.02 21.75 -17.16
N TRP A 18 -42.52 22.29 -16.02
CA TRP A 18 -43.02 23.53 -15.38
C TRP A 18 -41.95 24.22 -14.50
N ASN A 19 -42.11 25.54 -14.37
CA ASN A 19 -41.19 26.61 -13.97
C ASN A 19 -40.66 26.69 -12.52
N ARG A 20 -39.38 27.13 -12.42
CA ARG A 20 -38.80 28.28 -11.69
C ARG A 20 -39.56 29.02 -10.55
N LYS A 21 -38.77 29.28 -9.47
CA LYS A 21 -38.67 30.46 -8.56
C LYS A 21 -39.62 30.61 -7.35
N ALA A 22 -39.04 30.71 -6.13
CA ALA A 22 -39.18 31.85 -5.19
C ALA A 22 -38.42 31.64 -3.84
N TYR A 23 -37.45 32.53 -3.51
CA TYR A 23 -37.31 33.44 -2.33
C TYR A 23 -37.12 32.79 -0.93
N ILE A 24 -35.98 32.90 -0.23
CA ILE A 24 -35.32 34.04 0.50
C ILE A 24 -36.10 34.56 1.73
N SER A 25 -35.49 34.31 2.91
CA SER A 25 -35.47 35.03 4.21
C SER A 25 -36.77 35.39 4.94
N PHE A 26 -36.90 34.98 6.23
CA PHE A 26 -36.86 35.89 7.39
C PHE A 26 -36.96 35.17 8.77
N CYS A 27 -36.28 35.76 9.76
CA CYS A 27 -36.54 35.82 11.21
C CYS A 27 -35.96 34.81 12.24
N LEU A 28 -35.51 35.46 13.32
CA LEU A 28 -34.74 35.04 14.49
C LEU A 28 -35.62 34.95 15.76
N ALA A 29 -35.15 34.11 16.70
CA ALA A 29 -35.19 34.22 18.17
C ALA A 29 -36.50 34.04 18.99
N PHE A 30 -36.44 33.12 19.97
CA PHE A 30 -36.94 33.17 21.38
C PHE A 30 -36.54 31.83 22.06
N SER A 31 -35.56 31.75 22.99
CA SER A 31 -35.64 31.74 24.49
C SER A 31 -36.59 30.68 25.10
N ALA A 32 -36.38 29.91 26.18
CA ALA A 32 -35.29 29.55 27.11
C ALA A 32 -35.85 28.52 28.15
N MET A 33 -34.96 27.79 28.86
CA MET A 33 -35.10 27.18 30.22
C MET A 33 -35.95 25.93 30.54
N SER A 34 -35.30 24.90 31.12
CA SER A 34 -35.66 24.03 32.29
C SER A 34 -34.67 22.84 32.37
N ILE A 35 -33.58 22.81 33.16
CA ILE A 35 -33.36 22.53 34.62
C ILE A 35 -33.63 21.07 35.10
N LEU A 36 -32.50 20.37 35.37
CA LEU A 36 -32.10 19.42 36.45
C LEU A 36 -33.06 18.48 37.20
N LEU A 37 -32.61 17.21 37.36
CA LEU A 37 -32.39 16.38 38.60
C LEU A 37 -32.46 14.88 38.19
N VAL A 38 -31.56 13.94 38.52
CA VAL A 38 -31.06 13.48 39.84
C VAL A 38 -29.71 12.74 39.69
N PHE A 39 -28.88 12.86 40.74
CA PHE A 39 -27.50 12.36 40.93
C PHE A 39 -27.41 10.92 41.51
N TYR A 40 -26.35 10.20 41.10
CA TYR A 40 -25.41 9.32 41.86
C TYR A 40 -25.86 8.08 42.68
N ALA A 41 -25.17 6.95 42.42
CA ALA A 41 -24.53 6.10 43.46
C ALA A 41 -23.43 5.16 42.90
N CYS A 42 -22.18 5.40 43.33
CA CYS A 42 -21.03 4.51 43.66
C CYS A 42 -20.63 3.32 42.75
N SER A 43 -19.46 3.34 42.07
CA SER A 43 -18.04 3.10 42.51
C SER A 43 -17.71 1.60 42.76
N THR A 44 -16.66 0.98 42.20
CA THR A 44 -15.24 1.21 42.55
C THR A 44 -14.18 0.75 41.51
N SER A 45 -13.20 1.65 41.23
CA SER A 45 -11.71 1.52 41.15
C SER A 45 -11.06 0.57 40.11
N SER A 46 -10.05 0.90 39.28
CA SER A 46 -9.21 2.08 38.94
C SER A 46 -8.40 1.70 37.66
N ALA A 47 -7.99 2.54 36.70
CA ALA A 47 -7.87 4.00 36.58
C ALA A 47 -8.21 4.43 35.13
N VAL A 48 -9.03 5.49 34.99
CA VAL A 48 -9.59 6.01 33.74
C VAL A 48 -9.17 7.47 33.54
N LEU A 49 -8.83 7.82 32.30
CA LEU A 49 -8.58 9.17 31.80
C LEU A 49 -9.78 10.12 32.06
N PRO A 50 -9.59 11.43 32.23
CA PRO A 50 -10.69 12.35 32.53
C PRO A 50 -11.69 12.47 31.35
N PRO A 51 -12.98 12.76 31.61
CA PRO A 51 -14.02 12.86 30.58
C PRO A 51 -13.89 14.14 29.74
N PRO A 52 -14.48 14.18 28.53
CA PRO A 52 -14.38 15.34 27.63
C PRO A 52 -15.19 16.52 28.16
N HIS A 53 -14.56 17.71 28.13
CA HIS A 53 -15.18 18.97 28.56
C HIS A 53 -16.30 19.43 27.59
N PRO A 54 -17.34 20.14 28.09
CA PRO A 54 -18.37 20.74 27.25
C PRO A 54 -17.77 21.85 26.36
N SER A 55 -18.23 21.90 25.11
CA SER A 55 -17.82 22.86 24.09
C SER A 55 -17.94 24.30 24.58
N GLY A 56 -16.80 24.97 24.76
CA GLY A 56 -16.73 26.42 25.00
C GLY A 56 -15.70 26.87 26.02
N GLN A 57 -15.03 25.97 26.74
CA GLN A 57 -13.91 26.33 27.63
C GLN A 57 -12.58 25.83 27.07
N THR A 58 -11.65 26.74 26.84
CA THR A 58 -10.22 26.44 26.65
C THR A 58 -9.77 25.49 27.76
N SER A 59 -9.20 24.32 27.43
CA SER A 59 -8.57 23.47 28.44
C SER A 59 -7.46 24.29 29.09
N THR A 60 -7.74 24.82 30.27
CA THR A 60 -6.75 25.52 31.06
C THR A 60 -5.73 24.49 31.48
N PHE A 61 -4.48 24.69 31.07
CA PHE A 61 -3.37 23.83 31.46
C PHE A 61 -3.37 23.58 32.97
N ASN A 62 -3.60 22.32 33.36
CA ASN A 62 -3.51 21.90 34.75
C ASN A 62 -2.09 21.37 35.00
N ARG A 63 -1.32 22.11 35.80
CA ARG A 63 0.05 21.73 36.16
C ARG A 63 0.12 20.38 36.88
N ALA A 64 -0.89 20.03 37.68
CA ALA A 64 -0.93 18.76 38.40
C ALA A 64 -1.08 17.56 37.47
N ASP A 65 -1.97 17.64 36.48
CA ASP A 65 -2.17 16.59 35.47
C ASP A 65 -0.93 16.41 34.59
N PHE A 66 -0.23 17.51 34.30
CA PHE A 66 1.04 17.50 33.58
C PHE A 66 2.18 16.84 34.36
N GLU A 67 2.38 17.20 35.63
CA GLU A 67 3.40 16.56 36.46
C GLU A 67 3.05 15.09 36.73
N HIS A 68 1.76 14.74 36.86
CA HIS A 68 1.31 13.34 36.93
C HIS A 68 1.60 12.57 35.63
N ALA A 69 1.39 13.19 34.47
CA ALA A 69 1.76 12.59 33.18
C ALA A 69 3.26 12.37 33.06
N LEU A 70 4.09 13.32 33.53
CA LEU A 70 5.56 13.19 33.56
C LEU A 70 6.03 12.06 34.49
N ALA A 71 5.38 11.88 35.63
CA ALA A 71 5.65 10.78 36.57
C ALA A 71 5.14 9.42 36.06
N GLY A 72 4.09 9.43 35.24
CA GLY A 72 3.47 8.23 34.68
C GLY A 72 4.30 7.53 33.61
N ARG A 73 3.73 6.43 33.09
CA ARG A 73 4.28 5.65 31.97
C ARG A 73 3.38 5.63 30.73
N ASN A 74 2.42 6.55 30.63
CA ASN A 74 1.53 6.65 29.47
C ASN A 74 2.17 7.54 28.40
N LEU A 75 2.68 6.91 27.35
CA LEU A 75 3.37 7.57 26.25
C LEU A 75 2.46 8.42 25.37
N ASP A 76 1.20 8.02 25.17
CA ASP A 76 0.25 8.76 24.34
C ASP A 76 -0.06 10.12 24.98
N VAL A 77 -0.19 10.14 26.32
CA VAL A 77 -0.37 11.37 27.08
C VAL A 77 0.89 12.25 27.00
N LEU A 78 2.09 11.67 27.16
CA LEU A 78 3.36 12.41 27.04
C LEU A 78 3.60 12.97 25.64
N ALA A 79 3.24 12.22 24.58
CA ALA A 79 3.30 12.66 23.19
C ALA A 79 2.31 13.80 22.91
N SER A 80 1.09 13.70 23.45
CA SER A 80 0.10 14.78 23.33
C SER A 80 0.59 16.07 24.00
N TYR A 81 1.24 15.98 25.16
CA TYR A 81 1.85 17.13 25.83
C TYR A 81 3.09 17.70 25.13
N SER A 82 3.80 16.91 24.31
CA SER A 82 4.96 17.41 23.56
C SER A 82 4.58 18.06 22.21
N SER A 83 3.40 17.76 21.67
CA SER A 83 2.93 18.26 20.37
C SER A 83 2.46 19.73 20.41
N LYS A 84 2.67 20.46 19.31
CA LYS A 84 2.12 21.82 19.07
C LYS A 84 0.81 21.81 18.28
N ASP A 85 0.35 20.64 17.83
CA ASP A 85 -0.80 20.52 16.95
C ASP A 85 -2.09 20.99 17.65
N SER A 86 -2.96 21.68 16.91
CA SER A 86 -4.23 22.18 17.45
C SER A 86 -5.09 21.02 17.95
N GLY A 87 -5.45 21.03 19.24
CA GLY A 87 -6.21 19.96 19.90
C GLY A 87 -5.37 18.99 20.73
N SER A 88 -4.04 19.07 20.68
CA SER A 88 -3.17 18.35 21.61
C SER A 88 -3.18 18.98 23.01
N LEU A 89 -2.79 18.20 24.03
CA LEU A 89 -2.60 18.73 25.38
C LEU A 89 -1.44 19.76 25.44
N GLY A 90 -0.51 19.71 24.49
CA GLY A 90 0.64 20.59 24.36
C GLY A 90 0.41 21.87 23.56
N ALA A 91 -0.75 22.03 22.90
CA ALA A 91 -1.03 23.14 21.99
C ALA A 91 -0.81 24.52 22.66
N ASN A 92 -1.26 24.66 23.91
CA ASN A 92 -1.21 25.91 24.68
C ASN A 92 -0.06 25.98 25.70
N LEU A 93 0.84 25.00 25.72
CA LEU A 93 2.00 25.01 26.62
C LEU A 93 3.09 26.01 26.17
N ASN A 94 3.89 26.48 27.12
CA ASN A 94 5.14 27.16 26.77
C ASN A 94 6.17 26.18 26.17
N SER A 95 7.22 26.70 25.54
CA SER A 95 8.27 25.87 24.92
C SER A 95 8.98 24.95 25.91
N ALA A 96 9.29 25.45 27.12
CA ALA A 96 10.05 24.71 28.13
C ALA A 96 9.29 23.48 28.66
N ASP A 97 7.99 23.60 28.92
CA ASP A 97 7.15 22.49 29.39
C ASP A 97 6.94 21.45 28.28
N ARG A 98 6.71 21.87 27.02
CA ARG A 98 6.68 20.93 25.89
C ARG A 98 7.99 20.16 25.76
N GLU A 99 9.11 20.84 25.94
CA GLU A 99 10.42 20.21 25.86
C GLU A 99 10.68 19.25 27.03
N LYS A 100 10.18 19.58 28.24
CA LYS A 100 10.18 18.68 29.39
C LYS A 100 9.38 17.41 29.12
N ALA A 101 8.19 17.54 28.52
CA ALA A 101 7.39 16.40 28.08
C ALA A 101 8.07 15.60 26.97
N ALA A 102 8.67 16.26 25.98
CA ALA A 102 9.42 15.62 24.90
C ALA A 102 10.61 14.82 25.43
N ARG A 103 11.38 15.36 26.37
CA ARG A 103 12.50 14.64 27.02
C ARG A 103 12.02 13.44 27.82
N ARG A 104 10.91 13.56 28.57
CA ARG A 104 10.35 12.44 29.32
C ARG A 104 9.76 11.37 28.40
N TYR A 105 9.06 11.78 27.34
CA TYR A 105 8.60 10.91 26.26
C TYR A 105 9.77 10.13 25.69
N GLU A 106 10.86 10.81 25.28
CA GLU A 106 12.01 10.14 24.67
C GLU A 106 12.72 9.21 25.66
N ALA A 107 12.90 9.63 26.92
CA ALA A 107 13.49 8.77 27.95
C ALA A 107 12.65 7.51 28.21
N LEU A 108 11.33 7.65 28.34
CA LEU A 108 10.42 6.52 28.55
C LEU A 108 10.30 5.64 27.29
N ARG A 109 10.33 6.25 26.10
CA ARG A 109 10.39 5.56 24.80
C ARG A 109 11.65 4.69 24.72
N GLN A 110 12.82 5.24 25.03
CA GLN A 110 14.08 4.48 25.09
C GLN A 110 14.01 3.38 26.14
N GLU A 111 13.49 3.67 27.34
CA GLU A 111 13.30 2.68 28.40
C GLU A 111 12.40 1.51 27.96
N LEU A 112 11.31 1.79 27.25
CA LEU A 112 10.38 0.77 26.74
C LEU A 112 10.95 -0.01 25.55
N LEU A 113 11.76 0.62 24.70
CA LEU A 113 12.54 -0.04 23.65
C LEU A 113 13.68 -0.92 24.21
N LEU A 114 14.06 -0.71 25.47
CA LEU A 114 15.08 -1.49 26.19
C LEU A 114 14.49 -2.61 27.07
N ILE A 115 13.16 -2.74 27.18
CA ILE A 115 12.55 -3.85 27.94
C ILE A 115 12.78 -5.17 27.18
N PRO A 116 13.30 -6.22 27.83
CA PRO A 116 13.58 -7.51 27.20
C PRO A 116 12.42 -8.10 26.38
N ALA A 117 11.15 -7.80 26.70
CA ALA A 117 9.98 -8.20 25.92
C ALA A 117 9.89 -7.52 24.54
N SER A 118 10.25 -6.23 24.43
CA SER A 118 10.32 -5.52 23.15
C SER A 118 11.50 -6.00 22.27
N GLN A 119 12.56 -6.51 22.91
CA GLN A 119 13.70 -7.17 22.26
C GLN A 119 13.43 -8.67 21.98
N ALA A 120 12.53 -9.30 22.74
CA ALA A 120 12.10 -10.69 22.60
C ALA A 120 11.10 -10.86 21.46
N ALA A 121 10.49 -9.76 20.98
CA ALA A 121 10.10 -9.33 19.61
C ALA A 121 10.24 -10.28 18.40
N LEU A 122 11.18 -11.22 18.47
CA LEU A 122 12.26 -11.12 17.54
C LEU A 122 13.06 -12.45 17.42
N ALA A 123 12.98 -13.46 18.30
CA ALA A 123 13.39 -14.88 18.03
C ALA A 123 14.92 -15.26 18.06
N PRO A 124 15.40 -16.42 17.52
CA PRO A 124 16.09 -17.49 18.27
C PRO A 124 17.64 -17.42 18.30
N ASP A 125 18.25 -16.41 17.70
CA ASP A 125 19.72 -16.28 17.57
C ASP A 125 20.37 -15.47 18.70
N LEU A 126 19.63 -15.31 19.80
CA LEU A 126 20.02 -14.56 20.98
C LEU A 126 21.46 -14.82 21.44
N PRO A 127 22.00 -16.06 21.43
CA PRO A 127 23.38 -16.31 21.84
C PRO A 127 24.44 -15.67 20.94
N SER A 128 24.21 -15.63 19.62
CA SER A 128 25.15 -15.04 18.65
C SER A 128 25.08 -13.52 18.64
N LEU A 129 23.87 -12.95 18.81
CA LEU A 129 23.64 -11.52 18.93
C LEU A 129 24.15 -10.98 20.29
N ALA A 130 23.89 -11.71 21.37
CA ALA A 130 24.43 -11.42 22.70
C ALA A 130 25.96 -11.53 22.73
N ALA A 131 26.57 -12.50 22.04
CA ALA A 131 28.02 -12.60 21.92
C ALA A 131 28.64 -11.43 21.12
N LEU A 132 27.92 -10.86 20.16
CA LEU A 132 28.37 -9.68 19.40
C LEU A 132 28.27 -8.39 20.24
N LEU A 133 27.19 -8.25 21.01
CA LEU A 133 26.89 -7.09 21.86
C LEU A 133 27.61 -7.10 23.22
N ALA A 134 28.03 -8.28 23.71
CA ALA A 134 28.79 -8.43 24.94
C ALA A 134 30.29 -8.08 24.80
N LYS A 135 30.75 -7.78 23.57
CA LYS A 135 32.12 -7.32 23.32
C LYS A 135 32.33 -5.92 23.94
N PRO A 136 33.41 -5.69 24.71
CA PRO A 136 33.70 -4.38 25.32
C PRO A 136 33.75 -3.24 24.29
N GLU A 137 34.09 -3.55 23.05
CA GLU A 137 34.28 -2.60 21.95
C GLU A 137 32.98 -2.18 21.25
N ALA A 138 31.81 -2.74 21.62
CA ALA A 138 30.53 -2.46 20.96
C ALA A 138 30.11 -0.97 21.01
N ARG A 139 30.67 -0.19 21.94
CA ARG A 139 30.46 1.26 22.03
C ARG A 139 31.16 2.06 20.92
N HIS A 140 32.03 1.41 20.15
CA HIS A 140 32.84 2.04 19.10
C HIS A 140 32.64 1.40 17.73
N PHE A 141 31.51 0.72 17.50
CA PHE A 141 31.21 0.17 16.18
C PHE A 141 31.32 1.23 15.09
N THR A 142 32.12 0.90 14.07
CA THR A 142 32.26 1.65 12.84
C THR A 142 30.92 1.73 12.10
N SER A 143 30.78 2.67 11.18
CA SER A 143 29.58 2.81 10.33
C SER A 143 29.25 1.51 9.57
N PHE A 144 30.28 0.77 9.15
CA PHE A 144 30.12 -0.53 8.49
C PHE A 144 29.61 -1.63 9.45
N GLU A 145 30.11 -1.67 10.69
CA GLU A 145 29.66 -2.64 11.70
C GLU A 145 28.24 -2.34 12.18
N ARG A 146 27.87 -1.05 12.30
CA ARG A 146 26.48 -0.64 12.54
C ARG A 146 25.59 -1.02 11.36
N ALA A 147 26.00 -0.80 10.12
CA ALA A 147 25.24 -1.24 8.95
C ALA A 147 25.06 -2.77 8.91
N LYS A 148 26.06 -3.54 9.36
CA LYS A 148 25.97 -5.00 9.48
C LYS A 148 25.03 -5.44 10.60
N LEU A 149 25.02 -4.73 11.73
CA LEU A 149 24.08 -4.91 12.85
C LEU A 149 22.65 -4.55 12.42
N ASP A 150 22.44 -3.42 11.77
CA ASP A 150 21.15 -2.98 11.23
C ASP A 150 20.64 -3.96 10.17
N SER A 151 21.52 -4.48 9.32
CA SER A 151 21.21 -5.54 8.36
C SER A 151 20.85 -6.86 9.06
N ALA A 152 21.47 -7.19 10.20
CA ALA A 152 21.12 -8.36 11.01
C ALA A 152 19.78 -8.20 11.71
N LEU A 153 19.49 -7.02 12.28
CA LEU A 153 18.21 -6.65 12.88
C LEU A 153 17.08 -6.61 11.83
N ALA A 154 17.37 -6.13 10.61
CA ALA A 154 16.43 -6.14 9.50
C ALA A 154 16.16 -7.56 8.99
N ARG A 155 17.18 -8.43 8.91
CA ARG A 155 16.99 -9.86 8.64
C ARG A 155 16.15 -10.54 9.72
N TYR A 156 16.35 -10.20 10.98
CA TYR A 156 15.62 -10.72 12.13
C TYR A 156 14.16 -10.25 12.19
N ALA A 157 13.88 -9.00 11.76
CA ALA A 157 12.52 -8.51 11.51
C ALA A 157 11.88 -9.06 10.23
N ALA A 158 12.67 -9.66 9.33
CA ALA A 158 12.24 -10.23 8.06
C ALA A 158 12.21 -11.76 8.03
N VAL A 159 12.87 -12.45 8.96
CA VAL A 159 12.68 -13.88 9.20
C VAL A 159 11.28 -14.02 9.73
N GLU A 160 10.43 -14.55 8.86
CA GLU A 160 8.98 -14.56 8.99
C GLU A 160 8.55 -14.85 10.43
N SER A 161 7.91 -13.85 11.04
CA SER A 161 6.97 -14.16 12.10
C SER A 161 6.13 -15.35 11.63
N PRO A 162 5.85 -16.35 12.49
CA PRO A 162 4.93 -17.44 12.13
C PRO A 162 3.58 -16.91 11.64
N ALA A 163 3.28 -15.62 11.86
CA ALA A 163 2.17 -14.88 11.31
C ALA A 163 1.99 -14.96 9.78
N SER A 164 3.07 -15.06 8.98
CA SER A 164 2.98 -15.09 7.50
C SER A 164 2.07 -16.20 7.00
N LYS A 165 2.18 -17.41 7.59
CA LYS A 165 1.38 -18.59 7.22
C LYS A 165 -0.12 -18.42 7.47
N TYR A 166 -0.53 -17.45 8.28
CA TYR A 166 -1.94 -17.15 8.54
C TYR A 166 -2.52 -16.14 7.53
N ARG A 167 -1.68 -15.52 6.69
CA ARG A 167 -2.10 -14.61 5.61
C ARG A 167 -2.48 -15.39 4.35
N THR A 168 -3.54 -16.18 4.45
CA THR A 168 -3.94 -17.13 3.41
C THR A 168 -4.75 -16.49 2.28
N GLY A 169 -5.30 -15.28 2.47
CA GLY A 169 -6.30 -14.71 1.56
C GLY A 169 -7.61 -15.50 1.50
N ILE A 170 -7.79 -16.49 2.38
CA ILE A 170 -8.98 -17.35 2.45
C ILE A 170 -9.67 -17.11 3.80
N VAL A 171 -10.98 -16.86 3.75
CA VAL A 171 -11.84 -16.74 4.93
C VAL A 171 -11.90 -18.08 5.64
N ASP A 172 -11.68 -18.10 6.96
CA ASP A 172 -11.81 -19.32 7.73
C ASP A 172 -13.30 -19.75 7.82
N PRO A 173 -13.66 -20.98 7.42
CA PRO A 173 -15.07 -21.41 7.38
C PRO A 173 -15.75 -21.42 8.75
N ARG A 174 -14.99 -21.41 9.85
CA ARG A 174 -15.53 -21.39 11.22
C ARG A 174 -16.21 -20.07 11.58
N ILE A 175 -16.05 -19.01 10.80
CA ILE A 175 -16.82 -17.77 11.02
C ILE A 175 -18.34 -18.00 10.91
N SER A 176 -18.75 -19.04 10.19
CA SER A 176 -20.15 -19.47 10.03
C SER A 176 -20.81 -20.01 11.31
N ARG A 177 -20.04 -20.25 12.38
CA ARG A 177 -20.56 -20.66 13.70
C ARG A 177 -21.49 -19.61 14.32
N ILE A 178 -21.42 -18.36 13.85
CA ILE A 178 -22.17 -17.25 14.42
C ILE A 178 -23.56 -17.18 13.81
N THR A 179 -24.55 -17.40 14.66
CA THR A 179 -25.96 -17.39 14.28
C THR A 179 -26.50 -15.97 14.15
N LYS A 180 -27.55 -15.81 13.32
CA LYS A 180 -28.29 -14.54 13.21
C LYS A 180 -28.83 -14.06 14.57
N THR A 181 -29.25 -14.99 15.44
CA THR A 181 -29.75 -14.69 16.79
C THR A 181 -28.66 -14.10 17.68
N GLN A 182 -27.47 -14.71 17.71
CA GLN A 182 -26.34 -14.17 18.47
C GLN A 182 -25.99 -12.76 18.01
N LEU A 183 -25.95 -12.53 16.69
CA LEU A 183 -25.69 -11.20 16.15
C LEU A 183 -26.78 -10.20 16.51
N SER A 184 -28.06 -10.57 16.40
CA SER A 184 -29.17 -9.69 16.79
C SER A 184 -29.15 -9.32 18.27
N ASN A 185 -28.75 -10.25 19.15
CA ASN A 185 -28.62 -9.97 20.58
C ASN A 185 -27.42 -9.07 20.85
N ALA A 186 -26.28 -9.31 20.20
CA ALA A 186 -25.10 -8.45 20.29
C ALA A 186 -25.34 -7.04 19.72
N ALA A 187 -26.17 -6.89 18.69
CA ALA A 187 -26.56 -5.58 18.17
C ALA A 187 -27.42 -4.77 19.15
N ARG A 188 -28.23 -5.44 19.99
CA ARG A 188 -29.07 -4.77 21.01
C ARG A 188 -28.28 -4.41 22.25
N ASP A 189 -27.41 -5.33 22.69
CA ASP A 189 -26.61 -5.16 23.89
C ASP A 189 -25.24 -5.84 23.71
N PRO A 190 -24.27 -5.14 23.10
CA PRO A 190 -22.93 -5.67 22.88
C PRO A 190 -22.22 -6.02 24.19
N GLY A 191 -22.48 -5.27 25.27
CA GLY A 191 -21.82 -5.44 26.56
C GLY A 191 -22.03 -6.84 27.14
N HIS A 192 -23.25 -7.36 27.04
CA HIS A 192 -23.58 -8.70 27.55
C HIS A 192 -23.39 -9.82 26.52
N ASN A 193 -23.61 -9.54 25.22
CA ASN A 193 -23.74 -10.61 24.21
C ASN A 193 -22.52 -10.80 23.32
N LEU A 194 -21.60 -9.83 23.23
CA LEU A 194 -20.44 -9.96 22.33
C LEU A 194 -19.49 -11.09 22.75
N LYS A 195 -19.35 -11.34 24.06
CA LYS A 195 -18.53 -12.45 24.57
C LYS A 195 -19.03 -13.83 24.10
N ALA A 196 -20.34 -14.00 23.93
CA ALA A 196 -20.91 -15.24 23.41
C ALA A 196 -20.54 -15.46 21.93
N ILE A 197 -20.47 -14.39 21.12
CA ILE A 197 -19.97 -14.45 19.74
C ILE A 197 -18.51 -14.86 19.74
N VAL A 198 -17.67 -14.20 20.54
CA VAL A 198 -16.23 -14.51 20.65
C VAL A 198 -16.02 -15.96 21.08
N ASN A 199 -16.71 -16.45 22.10
CA ASN A 199 -16.60 -17.84 22.54
C ASN A 199 -17.00 -18.84 21.45
N ALA A 200 -18.06 -18.56 20.69
CA ALA A 200 -18.51 -19.42 19.61
C ALA A 200 -17.52 -19.44 18.44
N LEU A 201 -16.98 -18.28 18.04
CA LEU A 201 -15.94 -18.16 17.01
C LEU A 201 -14.73 -19.02 17.39
N LEU A 202 -14.23 -18.82 18.61
CA LEU A 202 -12.97 -19.38 19.10
C LEU A 202 -13.08 -20.80 19.67
N SER A 203 -14.26 -21.41 19.60
CA SER A 203 -14.52 -22.72 20.19
C SER A 203 -13.54 -23.78 19.65
N GLY A 204 -12.79 -24.41 20.55
CA GLY A 204 -11.80 -25.43 20.24
C GLY A 204 -10.50 -24.93 19.61
N GLU A 205 -10.28 -23.61 19.52
CA GLU A 205 -9.05 -23.03 18.97
C GLU A 205 -8.10 -22.56 20.06
N SER A 206 -6.89 -23.13 20.08
CA SER A 206 -5.83 -22.83 21.05
C SER A 206 -4.71 -21.97 20.45
N ASP A 207 -4.54 -21.97 19.13
CA ASP A 207 -3.50 -21.18 18.47
C ASP A 207 -3.84 -19.68 18.55
N PRO A 208 -3.03 -18.86 19.24
CA PRO A 208 -3.33 -17.45 19.43
C PRO A 208 -3.43 -16.65 18.12
N PHE A 209 -2.62 -16.98 17.11
CA PHE A 209 -2.68 -16.30 15.81
C PHE A 209 -3.98 -16.66 15.07
N LEU A 210 -4.38 -17.93 15.14
CA LEU A 210 -5.60 -18.38 14.50
C LEU A 210 -6.85 -17.84 15.22
N ARG A 211 -6.81 -17.65 16.54
CA ARG A 211 -7.87 -16.97 17.29
C ARG A 211 -8.05 -15.53 16.82
N ILE A 212 -6.95 -14.80 16.63
CA ILE A 212 -7.01 -13.43 16.10
C ILE A 212 -7.48 -13.43 14.64
N LYS A 213 -7.00 -14.36 13.80
CA LYS A 213 -7.49 -14.52 12.43
C LYS A 213 -9.00 -14.77 12.39
N LEU A 214 -9.55 -15.62 13.25
CA LEU A 214 -11.00 -15.88 13.29
C LEU A 214 -11.83 -14.62 13.62
N ILE A 215 -11.34 -13.79 14.54
CA ILE A 215 -11.98 -12.50 14.86
C ILE A 215 -11.87 -11.55 13.66
N HIS A 216 -10.67 -11.42 13.09
CA HIS A 216 -10.41 -10.62 11.90
C HIS A 216 -11.34 -11.01 10.74
N ASP A 217 -11.35 -12.29 10.37
CA ASP A 217 -12.13 -12.84 9.25
C ASP A 217 -13.61 -12.59 9.43
N TRP A 218 -14.13 -12.83 10.64
CA TRP A 218 -15.55 -12.61 10.91
C TRP A 218 -15.93 -11.14 10.75
N ILE A 219 -15.09 -10.21 11.20
CA ILE A 219 -15.35 -8.77 11.05
C ILE A 219 -15.24 -8.35 9.59
N ALA A 220 -14.16 -8.74 8.89
CA ALA A 220 -13.92 -8.39 7.50
C ALA A 220 -15.02 -8.93 6.56
N ASP A 221 -15.54 -10.12 6.84
CA ASP A 221 -16.66 -10.73 6.12
C ASP A 221 -18.02 -10.15 6.51
N THR A 222 -18.25 -9.80 7.78
CA THR A 222 -19.57 -9.37 8.25
C THR A 222 -19.83 -7.89 8.00
N VAL A 223 -18.82 -7.03 8.21
CA VAL A 223 -18.96 -5.57 8.15
C VAL A 223 -18.57 -5.06 6.76
N THR A 224 -19.27 -4.04 6.27
CA THR A 224 -19.03 -3.41 4.96
C THR A 224 -18.66 -1.94 5.16
N TYR A 225 -17.66 -1.45 4.44
CA TYR A 225 -17.24 -0.06 4.59
C TYR A 225 -18.33 0.90 4.12
N ASP A 226 -18.62 1.93 4.93
CA ASP A 226 -19.67 2.90 4.62
C ASP A 226 -19.11 4.27 4.25
N VAL A 227 -18.88 4.43 2.94
CA VAL A 227 -18.41 5.69 2.35
C VAL A 227 -19.40 6.84 2.58
N SER A 228 -20.70 6.56 2.74
CA SER A 228 -21.70 7.62 2.95
C SER A 228 -21.59 8.28 4.33
N MET A 229 -20.91 7.61 5.28
CA MET A 229 -20.61 8.18 6.59
C MET A 229 -19.41 9.13 6.56
N LEU A 230 -18.65 9.19 5.45
CA LEU A 230 -17.55 10.13 5.28
C LEU A 230 -18.08 11.45 4.72
N SER A 231 -18.00 12.51 5.52
CA SER A 231 -18.18 13.89 5.03
C SER A 231 -16.82 14.56 4.82
N LYS A 232 -16.80 15.74 4.19
CA LYS A 232 -15.56 16.46 3.88
C LYS A 232 -14.62 16.65 5.10
N ASN A 233 -15.18 16.76 6.31
CA ASN A 233 -14.42 17.09 7.52
C ASN A 233 -14.74 16.19 8.73
N SER A 234 -15.62 15.19 8.62
CA SER A 234 -16.01 14.36 9.76
C SER A 234 -16.68 13.05 9.35
N VAL A 235 -16.75 12.11 10.28
CA VAL A 235 -17.58 10.91 10.20
C VAL A 235 -18.97 11.24 10.76
N THR A 236 -20.02 11.01 9.98
CA THR A 236 -21.41 11.37 10.34
C THR A 236 -22.21 10.22 10.93
N GLY A 237 -21.75 8.97 10.76
CA GLY A 237 -22.40 7.77 11.29
C GLY A 237 -21.85 7.35 12.66
N GLN A 238 -22.69 6.70 13.47
CA GLN A 238 -22.30 6.15 14.77
C GLN A 238 -21.34 4.96 14.61
N GLN A 239 -20.22 5.00 15.34
CA GLN A 239 -19.15 3.99 15.29
C GLN A 239 -19.03 3.19 16.60
N ASP A 240 -20.08 3.20 17.43
CA ASP A 240 -20.17 2.33 18.60
C ASP A 240 -20.55 0.90 18.20
N LEU A 241 -20.29 -0.05 19.10
CA LEU A 241 -20.46 -1.48 18.83
C LEU A 241 -21.89 -1.85 18.44
N ALA A 242 -22.90 -1.25 19.08
CA ALA A 242 -24.30 -1.59 18.82
C ALA A 242 -24.68 -1.14 17.40
N SER A 243 -24.32 0.09 17.02
CA SER A 243 -24.57 0.65 15.70
C SER A 243 -23.88 -0.14 14.58
N VAL A 244 -22.60 -0.51 14.77
CA VAL A 244 -21.83 -1.30 13.80
C VAL A 244 -22.42 -2.71 13.65
N LEU A 245 -22.74 -3.39 14.75
CA LEU A 245 -23.32 -4.74 14.70
C LEU A 245 -24.74 -4.76 14.10
N ALA A 246 -25.54 -3.73 14.39
CA ALA A 246 -26.91 -3.61 13.87
C ALA A 246 -26.92 -3.32 12.36
N SER A 247 -26.13 -2.36 11.90
CA SER A 247 -26.10 -1.94 10.50
C SER A 247 -25.21 -2.82 9.62
N ARG A 248 -24.22 -3.52 10.22
CA ARG A 248 -23.10 -4.19 9.54
C ARG A 248 -22.30 -3.25 8.65
N ARG A 249 -22.24 -1.97 9.04
CA ARG A 249 -21.61 -0.89 8.28
C ARG A 249 -20.76 -0.04 9.23
N ALA A 250 -19.57 0.33 8.80
CA ALA A 250 -18.64 1.11 9.60
C ALA A 250 -17.62 1.85 8.72
N VAL A 251 -16.94 2.84 9.30
CA VAL A 251 -15.63 3.32 8.81
C VAL A 251 -14.52 2.77 9.70
N CYS A 252 -13.26 3.12 9.42
CA CYS A 252 -12.07 2.55 10.08
C CYS A 252 -12.17 2.50 11.62
N SER A 253 -12.66 3.56 12.26
CA SER A 253 -12.83 3.58 13.73
C SER A 253 -13.81 2.53 14.25
N GLY A 254 -14.89 2.23 13.52
CA GLY A 254 -15.86 1.21 13.91
C GLY A 254 -15.30 -0.21 13.75
N TYR A 255 -14.53 -0.46 12.69
CA TYR A 255 -13.77 -1.71 12.51
C TYR A 255 -12.75 -1.90 13.64
N ALA A 256 -11.92 -0.89 13.89
CA ALA A 256 -10.86 -0.96 14.90
C ALA A 256 -11.41 -1.18 16.31
N ARG A 257 -12.52 -0.52 16.65
CA ARG A 257 -13.20 -0.66 17.94
C ARG A 257 -13.84 -2.04 18.12
N LEU A 258 -14.47 -2.58 17.08
CA LEU A 258 -15.08 -3.91 17.14
C LEU A 258 -14.00 -4.98 17.30
N PHE A 259 -12.90 -4.88 16.55
CA PHE A 259 -11.77 -5.80 16.67
C PHE A 259 -11.14 -5.73 18.06
N GLU A 260 -10.83 -4.52 18.55
CA GLU A 260 -10.29 -4.32 19.90
C GLU A 260 -11.16 -5.01 20.94
N LYS A 261 -12.47 -4.75 20.92
CA LYS A 261 -13.36 -5.32 21.93
C LYS A 261 -13.44 -6.85 21.88
N MET A 262 -13.49 -7.42 20.68
CA MET A 262 -13.57 -8.87 20.51
C MET A 262 -12.27 -9.56 20.93
N ALA A 263 -11.11 -8.98 20.59
CA ALA A 263 -9.81 -9.51 20.96
C ALA A 263 -9.53 -9.36 22.47
N GLU A 264 -9.94 -8.26 23.11
CA GLU A 264 -9.93 -8.13 24.57
C GLU A 264 -10.76 -9.23 25.25
N LEU A 265 -11.99 -9.47 24.77
CA LEU A 265 -12.87 -10.53 25.28
C LEU A 265 -12.29 -11.94 25.08
N ALA A 266 -11.42 -12.10 24.08
CA ALA A 266 -10.68 -13.32 23.81
C ALA A 266 -9.41 -13.49 24.67
N GLY A 267 -9.07 -12.49 25.49
CA GLY A 267 -7.95 -12.50 26.44
C GLY A 267 -6.65 -11.87 25.92
N PHE A 268 -6.68 -11.13 24.82
CA PHE A 268 -5.50 -10.48 24.26
C PHE A 268 -5.35 -9.04 24.75
N GLU A 269 -4.11 -8.58 24.87
CA GLU A 269 -3.81 -7.15 25.01
C GLU A 269 -3.88 -6.51 23.62
N VAL A 270 -4.70 -5.47 23.47
CA VAL A 270 -4.95 -4.81 22.20
C VAL A 270 -4.83 -3.30 22.38
N LYS A 271 -4.40 -2.61 21.33
CA LYS A 271 -4.39 -1.14 21.25
C LYS A 271 -4.97 -0.70 19.93
N THR A 272 -5.90 0.23 19.97
CA THR A 272 -6.27 1.02 18.80
C THR A 272 -5.17 2.04 18.51
N VAL A 273 -4.70 2.05 17.26
CA VAL A 273 -3.71 2.99 16.75
C VAL A 273 -4.42 4.00 15.85
N ASN A 274 -4.24 5.28 16.15
CA ASN A 274 -4.71 6.37 15.31
C ASN A 274 -3.53 6.94 14.51
N GLY A 275 -3.80 7.41 13.29
CA GLY A 275 -2.82 8.04 12.44
C GLY A 275 -3.35 8.30 11.04
N TYR A 276 -2.50 8.06 10.04
CA TYR A 276 -2.77 8.38 8.65
C TYR A 276 -2.40 7.23 7.72
N THR A 277 -3.08 7.10 6.59
CA THR A 277 -2.69 6.20 5.52
C THR A 277 -2.58 6.94 4.19
N LYS A 278 -1.69 6.49 3.30
CA LYS A 278 -1.54 7.11 1.97
C LYS A 278 -2.63 6.74 0.97
N GLY A 279 -3.36 5.65 1.23
CA GLY A 279 -4.19 5.02 0.21
C GLY A 279 -3.43 4.77 -1.11
N LEU A 280 -4.15 4.67 -2.23
CA LEU A 280 -3.59 4.59 -3.59
C LEU A 280 -3.71 5.93 -4.36
N GLY A 281 -3.65 7.06 -3.65
CA GLY A 281 -3.75 8.41 -4.22
C GLY A 281 -2.39 9.14 -4.21
N GLY A 282 -1.98 9.70 -5.34
CA GLY A 282 -0.67 10.34 -5.51
C GLY A 282 -0.46 11.68 -4.79
N ASP A 283 -1.52 12.29 -4.25
CA ASP A 283 -1.44 13.53 -3.47
C ASP A 283 -1.81 13.23 -2.00
N PHE A 284 -0.80 12.90 -1.19
CA PHE A 284 -0.98 12.64 0.23
C PHE A 284 -0.83 13.92 1.08
N ALA A 285 -1.72 14.08 2.05
CA ALA A 285 -1.65 15.09 3.08
C ALA A 285 -2.05 14.52 4.45
N PHE A 286 -1.49 15.07 5.52
CA PHE A 286 -1.91 14.77 6.89
C PHE A 286 -3.23 15.50 7.20
N ASP A 287 -4.32 15.04 6.60
CA ASP A 287 -5.67 15.60 6.75
C ASP A 287 -6.70 14.53 7.13
N VAL A 288 -7.93 14.95 7.44
CA VAL A 288 -9.02 14.05 7.85
C VAL A 288 -9.33 12.99 6.78
N ARG A 289 -9.10 13.27 5.50
CA ARG A 289 -9.37 12.32 4.41
C ARG A 289 -8.40 11.14 4.42
N ASN A 290 -7.20 11.36 4.96
CA ASN A 290 -6.18 10.34 5.12
C ASN A 290 -6.10 9.81 6.55
N SER A 291 -6.87 10.38 7.49
CA SER A 291 -6.93 9.88 8.87
C SER A 291 -7.46 8.45 8.90
N HIS A 292 -6.88 7.62 9.75
CA HIS A 292 -7.19 6.20 9.81
C HIS A 292 -7.00 5.64 11.22
N ALA A 293 -7.68 4.53 11.48
CA ALA A 293 -7.58 3.80 12.74
C ALA A 293 -7.46 2.29 12.46
N TRP A 294 -6.50 1.65 13.12
CA TRP A 294 -6.23 0.21 13.03
C TRP A 294 -5.86 -0.33 14.41
N ASN A 295 -5.45 -1.59 14.51
CA ASN A 295 -5.12 -2.21 15.79
C ASN A 295 -3.68 -2.75 15.85
N MET A 296 -3.19 -2.86 17.06
CA MET A 296 -2.05 -3.69 17.44
C MET A 296 -2.52 -4.70 18.48
N VAL A 297 -2.16 -5.97 18.33
CA VAL A 297 -2.43 -7.02 19.31
C VAL A 297 -1.12 -7.62 19.81
N ARG A 298 -1.07 -7.93 21.10
CA ARG A 298 0.07 -8.64 21.67
C ARG A 298 -0.19 -10.15 21.67
N ILE A 299 0.68 -10.91 21.02
CA ILE A 299 0.69 -12.38 21.06
C ILE A 299 2.06 -12.81 21.62
N GLY A 300 2.04 -13.47 22.77
CA GLY A 300 3.25 -13.70 23.56
C GLY A 300 3.84 -12.36 24.03
N ASP A 301 5.10 -12.12 23.70
CA ASP A 301 5.80 -10.88 24.04
C ASP A 301 5.85 -9.88 22.88
N LEU A 302 5.20 -10.21 21.74
CA LEU A 302 5.35 -9.45 20.49
C LEU A 302 4.06 -8.71 20.14
N TRP A 303 4.20 -7.50 19.62
CA TRP A 303 3.09 -6.73 19.05
C TRP A 303 2.98 -6.96 17.56
N TYR A 304 1.75 -7.22 17.10
CA TYR A 304 1.41 -7.43 15.70
C TYR A 304 0.35 -6.44 15.26
N PHE A 305 0.48 -5.92 14.04
CA PHE A 305 -0.50 -5.02 13.45
C PHE A 305 -1.69 -5.79 12.84
N ILE A 306 -2.87 -5.19 12.89
CA ILE A 306 -4.06 -5.68 12.20
C ILE A 306 -4.81 -4.46 11.66
N ASP A 307 -5.09 -4.45 10.36
CA ASP A 307 -6.05 -3.52 9.78
C ASP A 307 -7.17 -4.28 9.06
N THR A 308 -8.18 -4.65 9.84
CA THR A 308 -9.40 -5.30 9.37
C THR A 308 -10.18 -4.44 8.36
N THR A 309 -9.98 -3.11 8.36
CA THR A 309 -10.68 -2.21 7.43
C THR A 309 -10.18 -2.41 6.02
N PHE A 310 -8.85 -2.39 5.83
CA PHE A 310 -8.23 -2.57 4.52
C PHE A 310 -8.33 -4.02 4.02
N ASP A 311 -8.49 -4.98 4.93
CA ASP A 311 -8.75 -6.38 4.60
C ASP A 311 -10.21 -6.73 4.33
N ALA A 312 -11.15 -5.80 4.57
CA ALA A 312 -12.57 -6.00 4.25
C ALA A 312 -12.94 -5.59 2.81
N GLY A 313 -12.14 -4.75 2.16
CA GLY A 313 -12.38 -4.32 0.79
C GLY A 313 -11.46 -3.20 0.33
N ALA A 314 -11.64 -2.78 -0.91
CA ALA A 314 -10.82 -1.76 -1.55
C ALA A 314 -11.69 -0.78 -2.36
N PHE A 315 -11.13 0.39 -2.66
CA PHE A 315 -11.72 1.34 -3.59
C PHE A 315 -11.13 1.16 -4.99
N ASP A 316 -11.92 1.43 -6.03
CA ASP A 316 -11.38 1.49 -7.39
C ASP A 316 -10.26 2.52 -7.51
N SER A 317 -9.15 2.10 -8.12
CA SER A 317 -7.96 2.92 -8.32
C SER A 317 -8.05 3.88 -9.50
N ASP A 318 -9.06 3.73 -10.37
CA ASP A 318 -9.09 4.40 -11.68
C ASP A 318 -10.41 5.16 -11.92
N GLY A 319 -10.36 6.50 -11.83
CA GLY A 319 -11.24 7.40 -12.58
C GLY A 319 -12.69 7.61 -12.09
N GLY A 320 -12.91 8.69 -11.34
CA GLY A 320 -14.16 9.47 -11.39
C GLY A 320 -15.24 9.15 -10.35
N SER A 321 -15.32 7.92 -9.84
CA SER A 321 -16.16 7.58 -8.69
C SER A 321 -15.47 6.54 -7.83
N ALA A 322 -15.10 6.88 -6.60
CA ALA A 322 -14.53 5.96 -5.63
C ALA A 322 -15.61 4.95 -5.19
N GLN A 323 -15.85 3.93 -6.00
CA GLN A 323 -16.74 2.84 -5.64
C GLN A 323 -15.96 1.90 -4.72
N TYR A 324 -16.54 1.62 -3.56
CA TYR A 324 -16.03 0.62 -2.64
C TYR A 324 -16.48 -0.77 -3.11
N HIS A 325 -15.52 -1.69 -3.19
CA HIS A 325 -15.75 -3.10 -3.46
C HIS A 325 -15.38 -3.91 -2.23
N LYS A 326 -16.36 -4.63 -1.69
CA LYS A 326 -16.09 -5.60 -0.64
C LYS A 326 -15.22 -6.72 -1.21
N ARG A 327 -14.06 -6.92 -0.61
CA ARG A 327 -13.07 -7.92 -1.01
C ARG A 327 -12.31 -8.31 0.24
N TYR A 328 -12.51 -9.55 0.68
CA TYR A 328 -11.74 -10.09 1.77
C TYR A 328 -10.27 -10.29 1.34
N SER A 329 -9.34 -9.90 2.19
CA SER A 329 -7.93 -10.24 2.10
C SER A 329 -7.33 -10.48 3.48
N THR A 330 -6.04 -10.82 3.52
CA THR A 330 -5.24 -10.92 4.75
C THR A 330 -3.93 -10.15 4.57
N ASP A 331 -3.97 -9.10 3.76
CA ASP A 331 -2.84 -8.30 3.34
C ASP A 331 -2.32 -7.45 4.52
N TYR A 332 -3.23 -7.08 5.43
CA TYR A 332 -2.97 -6.32 6.65
C TYR A 332 -3.26 -7.11 7.94
N LEU A 333 -3.35 -8.44 7.85
CA LEU A 333 -3.34 -9.34 8.99
C LEU A 333 -1.88 -9.67 9.38
N PHE A 334 -1.39 -9.04 10.45
CA PHE A 334 -0.02 -9.19 10.97
C PHE A 334 1.13 -8.70 10.07
N PRO A 335 1.00 -7.63 9.24
CA PRO A 335 2.11 -7.11 8.44
C PRO A 335 3.30 -6.77 9.31
N SER A 336 4.51 -6.94 8.78
CA SER A 336 5.70 -6.54 9.55
C SER A 336 5.76 -5.01 9.67
N PRO A 337 6.42 -4.47 10.71
CA PRO A 337 6.64 -3.02 10.82
C PRO A 337 7.26 -2.42 9.56
N PHE A 338 8.15 -3.16 8.90
CA PHE A 338 8.78 -2.74 7.65
C PHE A 338 7.79 -2.65 6.48
N GLN A 339 6.81 -3.55 6.39
CA GLN A 339 5.78 -3.49 5.35
C GLN A 339 4.81 -2.33 5.63
N LEU A 340 4.36 -2.22 6.89
CA LEU A 340 3.29 -1.29 7.25
C LEU A 340 3.70 0.19 7.11
N ARG A 341 4.98 0.53 7.33
CA ARG A 341 5.49 1.91 7.23
C ARG A 341 5.31 2.57 5.85
N PHE A 342 5.03 1.81 4.79
CA PHE A 342 4.81 2.36 3.45
C PHE A 342 3.38 2.86 3.26
N THR A 343 2.44 2.34 4.05
CA THR A 343 1.01 2.63 3.91
C THR A 343 0.43 3.32 5.14
N HIS A 344 0.94 3.06 6.34
CA HIS A 344 0.42 3.61 7.60
C HIS A 344 1.48 4.42 8.36
N PHE A 345 1.03 5.54 8.92
CA PHE A 345 1.80 6.43 9.77
C PHE A 345 1.03 6.69 11.07
N PRO A 346 1.44 6.12 12.21
CA PRO A 346 0.79 6.35 13.48
C PRO A 346 1.11 7.74 14.05
N ASP A 347 0.16 8.33 14.77
CA ASP A 347 0.37 9.59 15.51
C ASP A 347 1.46 9.46 16.58
N ASN A 348 1.53 8.29 17.22
CA ASN A 348 2.61 7.96 18.15
C ASN A 348 3.71 7.19 17.44
N ALA A 349 4.92 7.78 17.38
CA ALA A 349 6.09 7.19 16.73
C ALA A 349 6.48 5.81 17.27
N LEU A 350 6.10 5.46 18.51
CA LEU A 350 6.34 4.14 19.08
C LEU A 350 5.53 3.02 18.43
N TYR A 351 4.33 3.35 17.94
CA TYR A 351 3.48 2.40 17.23
C TYR A 351 3.98 2.14 15.81
N GLN A 352 5.13 2.69 15.41
CA GLN A 352 5.84 2.24 14.21
C GLN A 352 6.65 0.96 14.46
N LEU A 353 6.83 0.53 15.71
CA LEU A 353 7.64 -0.64 16.09
C LEU A 353 9.02 -0.67 15.40
N SER A 354 9.64 0.50 15.31
CA SER A 354 10.93 0.71 14.64
C SER A 354 11.91 1.38 15.59
N VAL A 355 13.17 0.94 15.54
CA VAL A 355 14.30 1.57 16.24
C VAL A 355 14.53 2.99 15.70
N THR A 356 14.32 3.16 14.39
CA THR A 356 14.38 4.44 13.69
C THR A 356 13.00 4.77 13.09
N PRO A 357 12.08 5.35 13.87
CA PRO A 357 10.80 5.78 13.34
C PRO A 357 10.97 6.78 12.21
N THR A 358 10.11 6.62 11.22
CA THR A 358 9.93 7.54 10.10
C THR A 358 9.25 8.81 10.61
N ASP A 359 9.72 9.98 10.21
CA ASP A 359 9.01 11.24 10.47
C ASP A 359 7.94 11.53 9.39
N LYS A 360 7.18 12.62 9.56
CA LYS A 360 6.09 12.98 8.64
C LYS A 360 6.59 13.29 7.21
N GLU A 361 7.74 13.92 7.05
CA GLU A 361 8.28 14.30 5.73
C GLU A 361 8.89 13.09 5.01
N ASP A 362 9.62 12.26 5.74
CA ASP A 362 10.11 10.98 5.24
C ASP A 362 8.94 10.06 4.88
N PHE A 363 7.90 9.98 5.72
CA PHE A 363 6.69 9.22 5.37
C PHE A 363 6.09 9.75 4.07
N LYS A 364 5.78 11.05 3.99
CA LYS A 364 5.17 11.67 2.81
C LYS A 364 5.99 11.47 1.54
N SER A 365 7.31 11.57 1.62
CA SER A 365 8.21 11.49 0.47
C SER A 365 8.51 10.07 0.01
N ARG A 366 8.14 9.02 0.75
CA ARG A 366 8.34 7.62 0.35
C ARG A 366 7.44 7.18 -0.80
N VAL A 367 7.98 6.30 -1.65
CA VAL A 367 7.25 5.58 -2.70
C VAL A 367 6.00 4.87 -2.16
N LEU A 368 4.98 4.72 -3.01
CA LEU A 368 3.79 3.93 -2.69
C LEU A 368 4.08 2.46 -3.02
N VAL A 369 3.93 1.59 -2.03
CA VAL A 369 4.15 0.15 -2.15
C VAL A 369 2.90 -0.56 -1.67
N SER A 370 2.35 -1.46 -2.49
CA SER A 370 1.20 -2.26 -2.09
C SER A 370 1.64 -3.54 -1.35
N PRO A 371 0.76 -4.17 -0.56
CA PRO A 371 1.07 -5.44 0.09
C PRO A 371 1.54 -6.53 -0.87
N GLU A 372 1.03 -6.53 -2.11
CA GLU A 372 1.36 -7.53 -3.12
C GLU A 372 2.82 -7.46 -3.58
N PHE A 373 3.47 -6.31 -3.42
CA PHE A 373 4.92 -6.22 -3.62
C PHE A 373 5.67 -7.19 -2.70
N PHE A 374 5.28 -7.21 -1.42
CA PHE A 374 5.95 -8.04 -0.43
C PHE A 374 5.53 -9.51 -0.50
N LYS A 375 4.24 -9.77 -0.73
CA LYS A 375 3.71 -11.14 -0.88
C LYS A 375 4.36 -11.88 -2.05
N ASN A 376 4.62 -11.17 -3.15
CA ASN A 376 5.30 -11.71 -4.32
C ASN A 376 6.84 -11.75 -4.18
N GLY A 377 7.38 -11.39 -3.01
CA GLY A 377 8.81 -11.42 -2.74
C GLY A 377 9.63 -10.45 -3.59
N LEU A 378 9.02 -9.35 -4.06
CA LEU A 378 9.70 -8.41 -4.93
C LEU A 378 10.74 -7.60 -4.16
N THR A 379 11.82 -7.24 -4.84
CA THR A 379 12.81 -6.28 -4.32
C THR A 379 13.25 -5.31 -5.40
N VAL A 380 13.68 -4.12 -4.97
CA VAL A 380 14.32 -3.15 -5.87
C VAL A 380 15.83 -3.38 -5.80
N GLN A 381 16.46 -3.66 -6.94
CA GLN A 381 17.91 -3.93 -7.03
C GLN A 381 18.70 -2.68 -7.44
N ARG A 382 18.22 -1.97 -8.46
CA ARG A 382 18.96 -0.85 -9.06
C ARG A 382 18.04 0.30 -9.45
N MET A 383 18.53 1.51 -9.18
CA MET A 383 17.99 2.78 -9.68
C MET A 383 19.12 3.57 -10.35
N PRO A 384 18.81 4.59 -11.18
CA PRO A 384 19.85 5.43 -11.77
C PRO A 384 20.66 6.14 -10.68
N GLY A 385 21.99 5.96 -10.68
CA GLY A 385 22.90 6.68 -9.79
C GLY A 385 23.17 6.08 -8.40
N ALA A 386 22.59 4.92 -8.01
CA ALA A 386 22.88 4.26 -6.74
C ALA A 386 22.46 2.77 -6.69
N THR A 387 23.01 2.00 -5.75
CA THR A 387 22.40 0.77 -5.24
C THR A 387 21.08 1.14 -4.57
N ALA A 388 19.97 0.61 -5.09
CA ALA A 388 18.65 1.03 -4.67
C ALA A 388 18.17 0.19 -3.49
N SER A 389 17.65 0.85 -2.45
CA SER A 389 16.88 0.21 -1.41
C SER A 389 15.44 0.73 -1.49
N LEU A 390 14.46 -0.14 -1.29
CA LEU A 390 13.07 0.29 -1.16
C LEU A 390 12.89 1.36 -0.07
N SER A 391 13.71 1.30 0.98
CA SER A 391 13.71 2.27 2.09
C SER A 391 14.13 3.69 1.69
N SER A 392 14.94 3.85 0.64
CA SER A 392 15.40 5.15 0.14
C SER A 392 14.68 5.58 -1.15
N PHE A 393 13.73 4.77 -1.62
CA PHE A 393 12.97 5.08 -2.82
C PHE A 393 11.94 6.18 -2.52
N ALA A 394 12.22 7.39 -3.00
CA ALA A 394 11.31 8.53 -2.92
C ALA A 394 10.17 8.45 -3.96
N TYR A 395 8.99 8.93 -3.60
CA TYR A 395 7.84 9.02 -4.49
C TYR A 395 8.12 9.89 -5.71
N LEU A 396 8.85 11.00 -5.56
CA LEU A 396 9.23 11.85 -6.70
C LEU A 396 10.65 11.51 -7.16
N GLN A 397 10.76 11.04 -8.40
CA GLN A 397 12.01 10.70 -9.06
C GLN A 397 12.27 11.72 -10.19
N LYS A 398 13.44 12.37 -10.17
CA LYS A 398 13.82 13.33 -11.21
C LYS A 398 14.63 12.66 -12.30
N THR A 399 14.34 12.98 -13.56
CA THR A 399 15.09 12.50 -14.72
C THR A 399 15.24 13.58 -15.78
N SER A 400 16.27 13.45 -16.63
CA SER A 400 16.52 14.24 -17.83
C SER A 400 16.37 13.42 -19.12
N GLY A 401 16.00 12.14 -19.00
CA GLY A 401 15.96 11.18 -20.11
C GLY A 401 15.19 9.92 -19.73
N LEU A 402 15.70 8.77 -20.19
CA LEU A 402 15.19 7.47 -19.78
C LEU A 402 15.39 7.27 -18.28
N PHE A 403 14.40 6.70 -17.61
CA PHE A 403 14.51 6.23 -16.24
C PHE A 403 14.44 4.71 -16.24
N SER A 404 15.41 4.04 -15.61
CA SER A 404 15.48 2.57 -15.56
C SER A 404 15.41 2.09 -14.13
N LEU A 405 14.64 1.04 -13.88
CA LEU A 405 14.48 0.41 -12.58
C LEU A 405 14.61 -1.11 -12.74
N ASP A 406 15.49 -1.72 -11.95
CA ASP A 406 15.62 -3.18 -11.94
C ASP A 406 14.87 -3.76 -10.71
N ILE A 407 13.95 -4.68 -10.97
CA ILE A 407 13.13 -5.40 -9.98
C ILE A 407 13.57 -6.86 -9.96
N GLU A 408 13.87 -7.37 -8.77
CA GLU A 408 13.98 -8.81 -8.54
C GLU A 408 12.61 -9.35 -8.13
N ALA A 409 12.26 -10.51 -8.64
CA ALA A 409 11.04 -11.25 -8.35
C ALA A 409 11.37 -12.73 -8.11
N THR A 410 10.42 -13.48 -7.54
CA THR A 410 10.55 -14.94 -7.47
C THR A 410 10.42 -15.57 -8.85
N GLU A 411 10.87 -16.82 -9.01
CA GLU A 411 10.69 -17.53 -10.27
C GLU A 411 9.20 -17.61 -10.67
N LYS A 412 8.93 -17.58 -11.97
CA LYS A 412 7.57 -17.63 -12.55
C LYS A 412 6.70 -16.40 -12.23
N MET A 413 7.33 -15.24 -12.05
CA MET A 413 6.68 -13.94 -11.92
C MET A 413 6.81 -13.13 -13.20
N LEU A 414 5.69 -12.57 -13.64
CA LEU A 414 5.64 -11.50 -14.62
C LEU A 414 5.73 -10.16 -13.90
N VAL A 415 6.54 -9.26 -14.44
CA VAL A 415 6.62 -7.86 -14.01
C VAL A 415 6.46 -6.98 -15.24
N ASP A 416 5.59 -5.98 -15.13
CA ASP A 416 5.37 -4.99 -16.18
C ASP A 416 5.22 -3.60 -15.58
N ALA A 417 5.20 -2.57 -16.41
CA ALA A 417 5.02 -1.20 -15.98
C ALA A 417 4.27 -0.35 -16.99
N SER A 418 3.52 0.62 -16.47
CA SER A 418 2.83 1.64 -17.26
C SER A 418 3.23 3.03 -16.82
N LEU A 419 3.19 3.97 -17.77
CA LEU A 419 3.40 5.39 -17.54
C LEU A 419 2.10 6.13 -17.86
N PHE A 420 1.66 7.00 -16.96
CA PHE A 420 0.44 7.78 -17.10
C PHE A 420 0.76 9.28 -17.13
N ASP A 421 0.02 10.04 -17.92
CA ASP A 421 0.09 11.50 -17.91
C ASP A 421 -0.62 12.10 -16.67
N ALA A 422 -0.55 13.44 -16.54
CA ALA A 422 -1.18 14.16 -15.44
C ALA A 422 -2.71 14.04 -15.39
N LYS A 423 -3.37 13.58 -16.47
CA LYS A 423 -4.81 13.32 -16.53
C LYS A 423 -5.15 11.87 -16.21
N GLY A 424 -4.16 11.03 -15.90
CA GLY A 424 -4.33 9.60 -15.66
C GLY A 424 -4.52 8.79 -16.92
N LYS A 425 -4.24 9.34 -18.11
CA LYS A 425 -4.26 8.56 -19.35
C LYS A 425 -2.95 7.79 -19.47
N GLU A 426 -3.05 6.49 -19.70
CA GLU A 426 -1.89 5.64 -20.00
C GLU A 426 -1.23 6.06 -21.32
N LEU A 427 0.09 6.11 -21.31
CA LEU A 427 0.94 6.42 -22.45
C LEU A 427 1.45 5.12 -23.05
N GLU A 428 0.77 4.63 -24.08
CA GLU A 428 1.15 3.39 -24.77
C GLU A 428 2.56 3.47 -25.36
N ARG A 429 3.38 2.43 -25.15
CA ARG A 429 4.76 2.29 -25.66
C ARG A 429 5.74 3.33 -25.10
N TYR A 430 5.46 3.87 -23.91
CA TYR A 430 6.36 4.74 -23.12
C TYR A 430 7.07 4.02 -21.97
N THR A 431 6.79 2.73 -21.84
CA THR A 431 7.47 1.80 -20.95
C THR A 431 7.99 0.61 -21.73
N PHE A 432 9.06 0.00 -21.24
CA PHE A 432 9.63 -1.22 -21.78
C PHE A 432 10.12 -2.09 -20.64
N ALA A 433 9.42 -3.20 -20.38
CA ALA A 433 9.84 -4.21 -19.43
C ALA A 433 10.66 -5.28 -20.14
N SER A 434 11.78 -5.70 -19.55
CA SER A 434 12.70 -6.70 -20.10
C SER A 434 13.06 -7.73 -19.06
N HIS A 435 13.05 -9.01 -19.43
CA HIS A 435 13.34 -10.12 -18.53
C HIS A 435 14.83 -10.49 -18.63
N ILE A 436 15.66 -9.89 -17.77
CA ILE A 436 17.13 -10.06 -17.81
C ILE A 436 17.53 -11.48 -17.42
N SER A 437 16.86 -12.06 -16.43
CA SER A 437 17.03 -13.42 -15.95
C SER A 437 15.69 -13.95 -15.44
N PRO A 438 15.52 -15.25 -15.12
CA PRO A 438 14.25 -15.78 -14.59
C PRO A 438 13.67 -15.02 -13.39
N THR A 439 14.51 -14.33 -12.63
CA THR A 439 14.14 -13.60 -11.40
C THR A 439 14.34 -12.10 -11.51
N SER A 440 14.88 -11.57 -12.63
CA SER A 440 15.30 -10.17 -12.71
C SER A 440 14.72 -9.46 -13.92
N TRP A 441 14.09 -8.31 -13.67
CA TRP A 441 13.39 -7.50 -14.66
C TRP A 441 13.95 -6.09 -14.71
N ARG A 442 14.14 -5.55 -15.92
CA ARG A 442 14.45 -4.14 -16.14
C ARG A 442 13.25 -3.42 -16.73
N LEU A 443 12.83 -2.37 -16.04
CA LEU A 443 11.73 -1.50 -16.44
C LEU A 443 12.31 -0.17 -16.89
N ILE A 444 12.08 0.20 -18.15
CA ILE A 444 12.54 1.46 -18.72
C ILE A 444 11.33 2.35 -18.98
N PHE A 445 11.39 3.60 -18.53
CA PHE A 445 10.36 4.61 -18.70
C PHE A 445 10.93 5.77 -19.51
N ALA A 446 10.16 6.27 -20.48
CA ALA A 446 10.61 7.33 -21.39
C ALA A 446 9.69 8.56 -21.37
N PRO A 447 9.63 9.36 -20.29
CA PRO A 447 8.75 10.53 -20.22
C PRO A 447 8.77 11.38 -21.52
N PRO A 448 7.60 11.65 -22.15
CA PRO A 448 7.54 12.27 -23.48
C PRO A 448 8.04 13.70 -23.53
N SER A 449 7.86 14.45 -22.45
CA SER A 449 8.09 15.89 -22.40
C SER A 449 8.40 16.34 -20.98
N THR A 450 8.75 17.61 -20.80
CA THR A 450 8.90 18.22 -19.48
C THR A 450 7.57 18.18 -18.72
N GLY A 451 7.59 17.78 -17.45
CA GLY A 451 6.40 17.64 -16.63
C GLY A 451 6.48 16.46 -15.68
N ARG A 452 5.35 16.16 -15.02
CA ARG A 452 5.21 15.02 -14.11
C ARG A 452 4.35 13.93 -14.72
N PHE A 453 4.81 12.69 -14.55
CA PHE A 453 4.17 11.47 -15.04
C PHE A 453 4.10 10.46 -13.91
N LYS A 454 3.02 9.68 -13.85
CA LYS A 454 2.86 8.64 -12.84
C LYS A 454 3.33 7.32 -13.41
N ALA A 455 4.31 6.69 -12.77
CA ALA A 455 4.78 5.36 -13.10
C ALA A 455 4.12 4.34 -12.15
N ARG A 456 3.59 3.26 -12.70
CA ARG A 456 3.01 2.15 -11.94
C ARG A 456 3.65 0.85 -12.41
N ILE A 457 4.07 0.03 -11.46
CA ILE A 457 4.63 -1.30 -11.70
C ILE A 457 3.58 -2.32 -11.31
N PHE A 458 3.45 -3.36 -12.12
CA PHE A 458 2.54 -4.46 -11.91
C PHE A 458 3.32 -5.77 -11.83
N ALA A 459 2.84 -6.71 -11.01
CA ALA A 459 3.41 -8.03 -10.95
C ALA A 459 2.38 -9.11 -10.60
N GLY A 460 2.67 -10.36 -10.99
CA GLY A 460 1.85 -11.52 -10.68
C GLY A 460 2.38 -12.83 -11.28
N PRO A 461 1.78 -13.98 -10.95
CA PRO A 461 2.15 -15.29 -11.50
C PRO A 461 1.99 -15.36 -13.02
N GLU A 462 2.99 -15.94 -13.69
CA GLU A 462 2.98 -16.25 -15.13
C GLU A 462 1.77 -17.12 -15.51
N ASN A 463 1.42 -18.08 -14.65
CA ASN A 463 0.26 -18.96 -14.84
C ASN A 463 -0.56 -19.02 -13.55
N PRO A 464 -1.55 -18.14 -13.36
CA PRO A 464 -2.52 -18.32 -12.29
C PRO A 464 -3.32 -19.58 -12.65
N GLY A 465 -2.99 -20.72 -12.04
CA GLY A 465 -3.53 -22.03 -12.42
C GLY A 465 -5.05 -22.05 -12.54
N ASN A 466 -5.57 -22.93 -13.41
CA ASN A 466 -7.00 -23.22 -13.71
C ASN A 466 -7.98 -23.05 -12.53
N ALA A 467 -8.35 -21.82 -12.22
CA ALA A 467 -9.50 -21.45 -11.43
C ALA A 467 -10.22 -20.34 -12.21
N ASP A 468 -11.17 -20.78 -13.05
CA ASP A 468 -12.21 -19.98 -13.69
C ASP A 468 -11.81 -18.61 -14.25
N SER A 469 -11.26 -18.66 -15.48
CA SER A 469 -11.34 -17.63 -16.52
C SER A 469 -11.47 -16.16 -16.05
N SER A 470 -10.34 -15.59 -15.65
CA SER A 470 -10.02 -14.18 -15.91
C SER A 470 -8.58 -14.11 -16.44
N PRO A 471 -8.26 -13.19 -17.37
CA PRO A 471 -6.87 -12.97 -17.79
C PRO A 471 -5.98 -12.74 -16.56
N SER A 472 -4.69 -13.06 -16.66
CA SER A 472 -3.70 -12.79 -15.60
C SER A 472 -3.67 -11.28 -15.28
N ILE A 473 -4.50 -10.83 -14.36
CA ILE A 473 -4.51 -9.44 -13.92
C ILE A 473 -3.30 -9.28 -13.00
N LEU A 474 -2.23 -8.69 -13.54
CA LEU A 474 -1.08 -8.28 -12.72
C LEU A 474 -1.55 -7.22 -11.71
N ALA A 475 -1.20 -7.40 -10.45
CA ALA A 475 -1.55 -6.46 -9.39
C ALA A 475 -0.61 -5.25 -9.43
N GLY A 476 -1.11 -4.04 -9.18
CA GLY A 476 -0.26 -2.87 -8.98
C GLY A 476 0.56 -3.03 -7.70
N VAL A 477 1.88 -3.10 -7.82
CA VAL A 477 2.79 -3.39 -6.70
C VAL A 477 3.55 -2.15 -6.20
N LEU A 478 3.85 -1.21 -7.08
CA LEU A 478 4.65 -0.03 -6.75
C LEU A 478 4.23 1.17 -7.61
N GLN A 479 4.18 2.37 -7.03
CA GLN A 479 3.82 3.60 -7.74
C GLN A 479 4.65 4.79 -7.29
N PHE A 480 5.11 5.59 -8.26
CA PHE A 480 5.90 6.81 -8.06
C PHE A 480 5.65 7.82 -9.18
N GLU A 481 6.17 9.03 -9.03
CA GLU A 481 6.16 10.09 -10.05
C GLU A 481 7.54 10.30 -10.65
N LEU A 482 7.57 10.47 -11.97
CA LEU A 482 8.73 10.90 -12.74
C LEU A 482 8.56 12.37 -13.11
N GLU A 483 9.47 13.22 -12.63
CA GLU A 483 9.59 14.61 -13.05
C GLU A 483 10.70 14.76 -14.10
N MET A 484 10.28 15.11 -15.31
CA MET A 484 11.17 15.39 -16.43
C MET A 484 11.55 16.88 -16.44
N SER A 485 12.80 17.17 -16.08
CA SER A 485 13.31 18.55 -15.90
C SER A 485 13.80 19.22 -17.19
N SER A 486 14.26 18.44 -18.17
CA SER A 486 14.64 18.94 -19.49
C SER A 486 14.41 17.88 -20.55
N ALA A 487 13.36 18.00 -21.35
CA ALA A 487 13.35 17.33 -22.64
C ALA A 487 14.47 17.95 -23.49
N GLY A 488 15.21 17.15 -24.28
CA GLY A 488 15.74 17.71 -25.53
C GLY A 488 14.61 18.51 -26.20
N SER A 489 14.94 19.61 -26.89
CA SER A 489 14.01 20.70 -27.32
C SER A 489 12.53 20.34 -27.57
N LYS A 490 11.59 21.31 -27.52
CA LYS A 490 10.15 21.08 -27.83
C LYS A 490 9.87 20.24 -29.10
N ALA A 491 10.78 20.21 -30.08
CA ALA A 491 10.72 19.31 -31.25
C ALA A 491 10.85 17.80 -30.91
N SER A 492 11.58 17.43 -29.86
CA SER A 492 11.74 16.04 -29.37
C SER A 492 10.48 15.51 -28.67
N ALA A 493 9.63 16.35 -28.10
CA ALA A 493 8.38 15.90 -27.45
C ALA A 493 7.27 15.59 -28.47
N SER A 494 7.10 16.44 -29.50
CA SER A 494 6.17 16.13 -30.61
C SER A 494 6.70 14.98 -31.47
N ALA A 495 8.03 14.87 -31.63
CA ALA A 495 8.66 13.72 -32.30
C ALA A 495 8.44 12.42 -31.53
N ARG A 496 8.50 12.39 -30.19
CA ARG A 496 8.19 11.19 -29.36
C ARG A 496 6.70 10.83 -29.33
N SER A 497 5.80 11.82 -29.38
CA SER A 497 4.36 11.55 -29.53
C SER A 497 4.01 10.98 -30.90
N ALA A 498 4.75 11.35 -31.94
CA ALA A 498 4.58 10.79 -33.28
C ALA A 498 5.34 9.46 -33.44
N ASN A 499 6.51 9.30 -32.80
CA ASN A 499 7.37 8.12 -32.80
C ASN A 499 7.45 7.58 -31.37
N PRO A 500 6.59 6.63 -30.98
CA PRO A 500 6.64 6.04 -29.65
C PRO A 500 8.06 5.55 -29.34
N PRO A 501 8.57 5.79 -28.12
CA PRO A 501 9.97 5.58 -27.80
C PRO A 501 10.36 4.10 -27.85
N PHE A 502 9.42 3.18 -27.62
CA PHE A 502 9.70 1.75 -27.60
C PHE A 502 8.90 0.95 -28.65
N PRO A 503 9.42 -0.21 -29.09
CA PRO A 503 8.67 -1.11 -29.94
C PRO A 503 7.40 -1.59 -29.26
N LYS A 504 6.43 -1.99 -30.06
CA LYS A 504 5.24 -2.65 -29.56
C LYS A 504 5.63 -4.04 -29.05
N ILE A 505 5.30 -4.32 -27.79
CA ILE A 505 5.46 -5.64 -27.17
C ILE A 505 4.19 -6.47 -27.40
N TYR A 506 4.37 -7.77 -27.66
CA TYR A 506 3.29 -8.76 -27.74
C TYR A 506 3.44 -9.76 -26.59
N GLY A 507 2.34 -10.37 -26.13
CA GLY A 507 2.32 -11.19 -24.91
C GLY A 507 3.41 -12.28 -24.82
N ARG A 508 3.78 -12.90 -25.95
CA ARG A 508 4.84 -13.92 -26.03
C ARG A 508 6.24 -13.37 -25.64
N TYR A 509 6.45 -12.07 -25.63
CA TYR A 509 7.71 -11.47 -25.17
C TYR A 509 7.91 -11.65 -23.65
N HIS A 510 6.82 -11.70 -22.89
CA HIS A 510 6.87 -11.87 -21.43
C HIS A 510 6.91 -13.34 -21.00
N GLU A 511 6.67 -14.29 -21.91
CA GLU A 511 6.62 -15.72 -21.65
C GLU A 511 7.46 -16.48 -22.70
N PRO A 512 8.58 -17.18 -22.41
CA PRO A 512 9.22 -17.48 -21.13
C PRO A 512 10.44 -16.58 -20.83
N ALA A 513 11.03 -16.77 -19.65
CA ALA A 513 12.26 -16.08 -19.27
C ALA A 513 13.40 -16.21 -20.29
N GLY A 514 14.10 -15.10 -20.56
CA GLY A 514 15.25 -15.03 -21.46
C GLY A 514 15.00 -14.38 -22.81
N GLU A 515 13.80 -13.82 -23.03
CA GLU A 515 13.52 -12.90 -24.14
C GLU A 515 14.01 -11.48 -23.73
N LEU A 516 15.06 -10.98 -24.39
CA LEU A 516 15.66 -9.68 -24.08
C LEU A 516 16.06 -8.96 -25.36
N LEU A 517 15.48 -7.77 -25.57
CA LEU A 517 15.91 -6.86 -26.62
C LEU A 517 17.03 -5.94 -26.14
N GLU A 518 18.20 -6.05 -26.77
CA GLU A 518 19.30 -5.10 -26.57
C GLU A 518 19.27 -3.97 -27.59
N SER A 519 18.94 -4.26 -28.85
CA SER A 519 18.83 -3.27 -29.91
C SER A 519 17.91 -3.74 -31.05
N PRO A 520 17.15 -2.85 -31.71
CA PRO A 520 16.98 -1.42 -31.42
C PRO A 520 15.84 -1.19 -30.41
N LEU A 521 16.10 -0.41 -29.36
CA LEU A 521 15.06 -0.02 -28.39
C LEU A 521 14.12 1.07 -28.92
N ASP A 522 14.52 1.83 -29.94
CA ASP A 522 13.65 2.85 -30.54
C ASP A 522 12.41 2.20 -31.16
N GLY A 523 11.22 2.74 -30.91
CA GLY A 523 9.96 2.19 -31.43
C GLY A 523 9.70 2.42 -32.91
N SER A 524 10.58 3.11 -33.62
CA SER A 524 10.48 3.37 -35.05
C SER A 524 11.83 3.20 -35.74
N LEU A 525 11.79 2.71 -36.98
CA LEU A 525 12.97 2.45 -37.80
C LEU A 525 12.94 3.35 -39.04
N ALA A 526 14.09 3.93 -39.38
CA ALA A 526 14.21 4.79 -40.54
C ALA A 526 14.34 3.95 -41.82
N LYS A 527 13.48 4.20 -42.79
CA LYS A 527 13.52 3.53 -44.10
C LYS A 527 14.87 3.76 -44.77
N GLY A 528 15.47 2.67 -45.25
CA GLY A 528 16.76 2.71 -45.92
C GLY A 528 17.95 2.88 -44.98
N SER A 529 17.78 2.95 -43.65
CA SER A 529 18.91 2.82 -42.72
C SER A 529 19.33 1.37 -42.56
N THR A 530 20.57 1.14 -42.14
CA THR A 530 20.99 -0.16 -41.62
C THR A 530 20.89 -0.10 -40.11
N THR A 531 20.16 -1.04 -39.51
CA THR A 531 19.95 -1.10 -38.07
C THR A 531 20.46 -2.43 -37.53
N HIS A 532 21.21 -2.38 -36.43
CA HIS A 532 21.67 -3.57 -35.73
C HIS A 532 20.57 -4.10 -34.82
N PHE A 533 20.11 -5.32 -35.10
CA PHE A 533 19.22 -6.05 -34.19
C PHE A 533 20.08 -6.97 -33.33
N PHE A 534 19.88 -6.90 -32.02
CA PHE A 534 20.50 -7.77 -31.03
C PHE A 534 19.48 -8.19 -29.99
N TYR A 535 19.24 -9.49 -29.90
CA TYR A 535 18.12 -10.07 -29.17
C TYR A 535 18.51 -11.41 -28.55
N HIS A 536 18.16 -11.64 -27.29
CA HIS A 536 18.30 -12.94 -26.65
C HIS A 536 16.97 -13.68 -26.67
N SER A 537 17.01 -14.97 -26.97
CA SER A 537 15.84 -15.84 -26.93
C SER A 537 16.22 -17.25 -26.57
N LYS A 538 15.34 -17.96 -25.87
CA LYS A 538 15.46 -19.41 -25.69
C LYS A 538 15.01 -20.19 -26.93
N SER A 539 14.25 -19.58 -27.82
CA SER A 539 13.79 -20.23 -29.03
C SER A 539 14.93 -20.53 -29.99
N LYS A 540 14.75 -21.58 -30.80
CA LYS A 540 15.78 -22.03 -31.75
C LYS A 540 15.98 -21.06 -32.91
N TYR A 541 14.92 -20.37 -33.30
CA TYR A 541 14.92 -19.48 -34.46
C TYR A 541 14.31 -18.12 -34.10
N VAL A 542 14.95 -17.07 -34.59
CA VAL A 542 14.46 -15.70 -34.53
C VAL A 542 14.55 -15.10 -35.92
N SER A 543 13.48 -14.44 -36.37
CA SER A 543 13.43 -13.82 -37.69
C SER A 543 12.82 -12.43 -37.62
N ILE A 544 13.37 -11.53 -38.43
CA ILE A 544 12.71 -10.30 -38.85
C ILE A 544 11.63 -10.66 -39.87
N ILE A 545 10.41 -10.16 -39.66
CA ILE A 545 9.24 -10.44 -40.48
C ILE A 545 8.65 -9.12 -40.94
N TYR A 546 8.54 -8.94 -42.25
CA TYR A 546 7.86 -7.80 -42.87
C TYR A 546 7.17 -8.25 -44.15
N ASP A 547 5.97 -7.72 -44.41
CA ASP A 547 5.09 -8.17 -45.49
C ASP A 547 4.93 -9.71 -45.47
N ASN A 548 5.55 -10.43 -46.40
CA ASN A 548 5.61 -11.90 -46.45
C ASN A 548 7.05 -12.45 -46.40
N THR A 549 8.02 -11.62 -46.01
CA THR A 549 9.44 -11.95 -45.99
C THR A 549 9.90 -12.29 -44.59
N PHE A 550 10.69 -13.37 -44.47
CA PHE A 550 11.31 -13.82 -43.24
C PHE A 550 12.83 -13.75 -43.41
N VAL A 551 13.48 -12.98 -42.55
CA VAL A 551 14.94 -12.81 -42.56
C VAL A 551 15.48 -13.35 -41.23
N PRO A 552 16.12 -14.53 -41.22
CA PRO A 552 16.61 -15.14 -39.99
C PRO A 552 17.79 -14.34 -39.41
N LEU A 553 17.81 -14.20 -38.09
CA LEU A 553 18.95 -13.67 -37.35
C LEU A 553 20.01 -14.76 -37.15
N LYS A 554 21.27 -14.34 -37.05
CA LYS A 554 22.37 -15.25 -36.76
C LYS A 554 22.42 -15.54 -35.26
N ARG A 555 22.32 -16.83 -34.89
CA ARG A 555 22.42 -17.29 -33.50
C ARG A 555 23.87 -17.34 -33.01
N GLY A 556 24.15 -16.72 -31.87
CA GLY A 556 25.39 -16.81 -31.10
C GLY A 556 25.43 -18.03 -30.19
N ALA A 557 26.61 -18.31 -29.62
CA ALA A 557 26.83 -19.46 -28.73
C ALA A 557 26.15 -19.30 -27.36
N ASP A 558 25.89 -18.06 -26.95
CA ASP A 558 25.24 -17.64 -25.70
C ASP A 558 23.71 -17.55 -25.81
N GLY A 559 23.12 -17.95 -26.94
CA GLY A 559 21.68 -17.84 -27.20
C GLY A 559 21.23 -16.46 -27.66
N SER A 560 22.17 -15.54 -27.93
CA SER A 560 21.88 -14.28 -28.60
C SER A 560 21.61 -14.47 -30.09
N PHE A 561 20.94 -13.50 -30.70
CA PHE A 561 20.60 -13.44 -32.11
C PHE A 561 20.92 -12.04 -32.62
N SER A 562 21.69 -11.95 -33.72
CA SER A 562 22.08 -10.66 -34.29
C SER A 562 21.96 -10.60 -35.81
N ILE A 563 21.71 -9.40 -36.33
CA ILE A 563 21.79 -9.07 -37.76
C ILE A 563 21.94 -7.55 -37.95
N ASP A 564 22.76 -7.14 -38.89
CA ASP A 564 22.70 -5.79 -39.46
C ASP A 564 21.69 -5.78 -40.60
N PHE A 565 20.53 -5.17 -40.37
CA PHE A 565 19.39 -5.25 -41.27
C PHE A 565 19.16 -3.93 -41.99
N LYS A 566 19.12 -3.97 -43.32
CA LYS A 566 18.74 -2.82 -44.15
C LYS A 566 17.22 -2.68 -44.16
N VAL A 567 16.71 -1.62 -43.54
CA VAL A 567 15.26 -1.39 -43.36
C VAL A 567 14.58 -1.14 -44.72
N PRO A 568 13.68 -2.02 -45.18
CA PRO A 568 13.01 -1.91 -46.48
C PRO A 568 11.87 -0.88 -46.45
N ALA A 569 11.30 -0.62 -47.63
CA ALA A 569 10.11 0.21 -47.80
C ALA A 569 8.83 -0.57 -47.42
N THR A 570 8.57 -0.73 -46.12
CA THR A 570 7.34 -1.36 -45.59
C THR A 570 6.70 -0.43 -44.56
N SER A 571 5.50 -0.76 -44.08
CA SER A 571 4.83 -0.02 -42.99
C SER A 571 5.30 -0.45 -41.60
N ALA A 572 5.73 -1.70 -41.44
CA ALA A 572 6.13 -2.24 -40.15
C ALA A 572 7.11 -3.41 -40.27
N ILE A 573 7.98 -3.54 -39.28
CA ILE A 573 8.88 -4.69 -39.09
C ILE A 573 8.48 -5.38 -37.79
N LYS A 574 8.44 -6.71 -37.80
CA LYS A 574 8.15 -7.54 -36.63
C LYS A 574 9.34 -8.44 -36.32
N LEU A 575 9.54 -8.75 -35.05
CA LEU A 575 10.42 -9.85 -34.63
C LEU A 575 9.55 -11.03 -34.23
N GLY A 576 9.84 -12.19 -34.81
CA GLY A 576 9.18 -13.44 -34.49
C GLY A 576 10.18 -14.46 -33.94
N VAL A 577 9.71 -15.28 -33.00
CA VAL A 577 10.44 -16.44 -32.46
C VAL A 577 9.75 -17.74 -32.85
N SER A 578 10.51 -18.81 -33.04
CA SER A 578 10.01 -20.12 -33.45
C SER A 578 10.87 -21.28 -32.93
N GLU A 579 10.22 -22.41 -32.64
CA GLU A 579 10.89 -23.68 -32.29
C GLU A 579 11.13 -24.59 -33.50
N ASP A 580 10.32 -24.46 -34.55
CA ASP A 580 10.29 -25.36 -35.71
C ASP A 580 10.68 -24.68 -37.03
N ASN A 581 10.95 -23.36 -37.00
CA ASN A 581 11.22 -22.52 -38.17
C ASN A 581 10.06 -22.44 -39.19
N VAL A 582 8.84 -22.81 -38.78
CA VAL A 582 7.63 -22.78 -39.62
C VAL A 582 6.59 -21.86 -39.00
N ARG A 583 6.35 -22.00 -37.69
CA ARG A 583 5.35 -21.23 -36.95
C ARG A 583 6.06 -20.20 -36.09
N TYR A 584 5.85 -18.93 -36.43
CA TYR A 584 6.44 -17.81 -35.71
C TYR A 584 5.41 -17.14 -34.82
N SER A 585 5.78 -16.97 -33.55
CA SER A 585 5.06 -16.09 -32.62
C SER A 585 5.69 -14.71 -32.64
N ILE A 586 4.89 -13.68 -32.89
CA ILE A 586 5.39 -12.30 -32.88
C ILE A 586 5.61 -11.85 -31.44
N VAL A 587 6.80 -11.31 -31.16
CA VAL A 587 7.18 -10.80 -29.83
C VAL A 587 7.31 -9.29 -29.80
N LEU A 588 7.80 -8.68 -30.90
CA LEU A 588 8.03 -7.24 -30.99
C LEU A 588 7.63 -6.71 -32.37
N ALA A 589 7.29 -5.42 -32.45
CA ALA A 589 7.10 -4.72 -33.72
C ALA A 589 7.52 -3.26 -33.67
N TRP A 590 8.02 -2.78 -34.80
CA TRP A 590 8.45 -1.42 -35.06
C TRP A 590 7.66 -0.82 -36.22
N ASP A 591 7.35 0.46 -36.11
CA ASP A 591 6.86 1.24 -37.25
C ASP A 591 8.04 1.62 -38.14
N VAL A 592 7.87 1.56 -39.46
CA VAL A 592 8.89 2.00 -40.42
C VAL A 592 8.49 3.35 -40.99
N ARG A 593 9.43 4.30 -41.04
CA ARG A 593 9.19 5.68 -41.49
C ARG A 593 10.19 6.16 -42.51
#